data_AF-A0A7C4D698-F1
#
_entry.id   AF-A0A7C4D698-F1
#
_cell.length_a   1.000
_cell.length_b   1.000
_cell.length_c   1.000
_cell.angle_alpha   90.00
_cell.angle_beta   90.00
_cell.angle_gamma   90.00
#
_symmetry.space_group_name_H-M   'P 1'
#
loop_
_entity.id
_entity.type
_entity.pdbx_description
1 polymer ?
#
loop_
_entity_poly.entity_id
_entity_poly.type
_entity_poly.pdbx_seq_one_letter_code
_entity_poly.pdbx_strand_id
1 'polypeptide(L)'
;MYSLKLPSRYQKFIRAPASWLHEALSQISSEVIEEKNEKRLFKINIGRGTGVTLKIRLMPEGDVSSLEFIFIYHRLVFMSLASIIIFIGLSLLLRSPIPLIGLIIIPMMIYSVSSKIDSFLNNFNSVLAGLESEHVRRKLTEDRIRWQREPKNIDDLYRRLCNKYIKIWGSTYALEYKINEYQKQGLLRDEAIRKISEEEGIF
;
A
#
# COMPACT_ATOMS: atom_id res chain seq x y z
N MET A 1 -24.36 0.17 -9.12
CA MET A 1 -24.93 -0.39 -7.87
C MET A 1 -23.83 -0.35 -6.81
N TYR A 2 -23.76 0.72 -6.02
CA TYR A 2 -22.70 0.92 -5.03
C TYR A 2 -23.01 0.04 -3.80
N SER A 3 -22.23 -1.02 -3.60
CA SER A 3 -22.39 -1.89 -2.44
C SER A 3 -21.89 -1.13 -1.20
N LEU A 4 -22.75 -0.89 -0.21
CA LEU A 4 -22.36 -0.39 1.11
C LEU A 4 -21.44 -1.43 1.78
N LYS A 5 -20.14 -1.37 1.50
CA LYS A 5 -19.13 -2.19 2.16
C LYS A 5 -18.29 -1.28 3.03
N LEU A 6 -18.46 -1.41 4.35
CA LEU A 6 -17.52 -0.84 5.31
C LEU A 6 -16.39 -1.86 5.50
N PRO A 7 -15.19 -1.62 4.94
CA PRO A 7 -14.10 -2.57 5.08
C PRO A 7 -13.64 -2.60 6.54
N SER A 8 -13.67 -3.75 7.20
CA SER A 8 -13.10 -3.90 8.55
C SER A 8 -11.58 -4.01 8.53
N ARG A 9 -11.07 -4.76 7.54
CA ARG A 9 -9.65 -5.04 7.35
C ARG A 9 -9.33 -5.00 5.86
N TYR A 10 -8.23 -4.34 5.50
CA TYR A 10 -7.70 -4.29 4.14
C TYR A 10 -6.18 -4.47 4.22
N GLN A 11 -5.60 -5.27 3.34
CA GLN A 11 -4.16 -5.51 3.32
C GLN A 11 -3.62 -5.22 1.93
N LYS A 12 -2.48 -4.52 1.88
CA LYS A 12 -1.79 -4.19 0.64
C LYS A 12 -0.29 -4.40 0.78
N PHE A 13 0.32 -5.03 -0.22
CA PHE A 13 1.76 -5.22 -0.33
C PHE A 13 2.36 -4.12 -1.21
N ILE A 14 3.53 -3.62 -0.83
CA ILE A 14 4.22 -2.54 -1.53
C ILE A 14 5.69 -2.87 -1.63
N ARG A 15 6.25 -2.73 -2.84
CA ARG A 15 7.69 -2.93 -3.10
C ARG A 15 8.48 -1.69 -2.71
N ALA A 16 8.43 -1.34 -1.42
CA ALA A 16 9.19 -0.26 -0.84
C ALA A 16 9.68 -0.67 0.57
N PRO A 17 10.88 -0.22 1.00
CA PRO A 17 11.38 -0.46 2.33
C PRO A 17 10.50 0.16 3.41
N ALA A 18 10.41 -0.51 4.56
CA ALA A 18 9.58 -0.05 5.67
C ALA A 18 10.05 1.32 6.22
N SER A 19 11.33 1.64 6.13
CA SER A 19 11.87 2.94 6.56
C SER A 19 11.27 4.11 5.77
N TRP A 20 11.10 3.95 4.46
CA TRP A 20 10.51 4.96 3.58
C TRP A 20 9.02 5.11 3.79
N LEU A 21 8.31 3.99 3.88
CA LEU A 21 6.88 4.01 4.19
C LEU A 21 6.61 4.62 5.56
N HIS A 22 7.52 4.40 6.52
CA HIS A 22 7.42 5.04 7.82
C HIS A 22 7.53 6.57 7.72
N GLU A 23 8.51 7.10 6.99
CA GLU A 23 8.66 8.54 6.81
C GLU A 23 7.40 9.15 6.16
N ALA A 24 6.92 8.56 5.06
CA ALA A 24 5.71 9.02 4.40
C ALA A 24 4.45 8.90 5.29
N LEU A 25 4.30 7.80 6.03
CA LEU A 25 3.18 7.58 6.94
C LEU A 25 3.23 8.53 8.14
N SER A 26 4.41 8.83 8.66
CA SER A 26 4.59 9.74 9.80
C SER A 26 4.07 11.15 9.47
N GLN A 27 4.26 11.62 8.23
CA GLN A 27 3.77 12.93 7.78
C GLN A 27 2.24 13.01 7.66
N ILE A 28 1.58 11.89 7.36
CA ILE A 28 0.12 11.83 7.14
C ILE A 28 -0.61 11.45 8.44
N SER A 29 0.08 10.76 9.35
CA SER A 29 -0.51 10.27 10.60
C SER A 29 -0.73 11.38 11.62
N SER A 30 -1.87 11.33 12.31
CA SER A 30 -2.13 12.22 13.44
C SER A 30 -1.47 11.74 14.73
N GLU A 31 -1.14 10.45 14.82
CA GLU A 31 -0.57 9.82 16.01
C GLU A 31 0.25 8.60 15.59
N VAL A 32 1.51 8.57 16.01
CA VAL A 32 2.44 7.44 15.81
C VAL A 32 2.50 6.66 17.11
N ILE A 33 2.11 5.38 17.07
CA ILE A 33 2.18 4.47 18.21
C ILE A 33 3.26 3.44 17.87
N GLU A 34 4.43 3.59 18.49
CA GLU A 34 5.48 2.59 18.41
C GLU A 34 5.13 1.40 19.32
N GLU A 35 4.96 0.22 18.73
CA GLU A 35 4.73 -1.01 19.48
C GLU A 35 6.06 -1.74 19.69
N LYS A 36 6.23 -2.34 20.87
CA LYS A 36 7.49 -2.88 21.43
C LYS A 36 8.15 -4.05 20.65
N ASN A 37 7.68 -4.36 19.43
CA ASN A 37 8.01 -5.58 18.67
C ASN A 37 8.20 -5.30 17.16
N GLU A 38 8.92 -4.23 16.79
CA GLU A 38 9.22 -3.80 15.41
C GLU A 38 8.01 -3.47 14.52
N LYS A 39 6.79 -3.70 15.00
CA LYS A 39 5.54 -3.33 14.34
C LYS A 39 5.25 -1.86 14.65
N ARG A 40 5.21 -1.03 13.61
CA ARG A 40 4.87 0.39 13.73
C ARG A 40 3.40 0.58 13.38
N LEU A 41 2.66 1.25 14.27
CA LEU A 41 1.23 1.43 14.13
C LEU A 41 0.92 2.93 14.01
N PHE A 42 0.30 3.30 12.90
CA PHE A 42 -0.10 4.67 12.64
C PHE A 42 -1.60 4.80 12.80
N LYS A 43 -2.04 5.92 13.37
CA LYS A 43 -3.46 6.20 13.57
C LYS A 43 -3.85 7.46 12.83
N ILE A 44 -4.86 7.32 11.98
CA ILE A 44 -5.42 8.38 11.15
C ILE A 44 -6.91 8.49 11.45
N ASN A 45 -7.37 9.69 11.75
CA ASN A 45 -8.80 9.96 11.94
C ASN A 45 -9.40 10.42 10.61
N ILE A 46 -10.17 9.54 9.97
CA ILE A 46 -10.85 9.86 8.72
C ILE A 46 -12.18 10.54 9.06
N GLY A 47 -12.34 11.80 8.63
CA GLY A 47 -13.62 12.50 8.65
C GLY A 47 -13.91 13.41 9.84
N ARG A 48 -12.89 13.89 10.57
CA ARG A 48 -12.82 14.95 11.63
C ARG A 48 -13.91 15.02 12.73
N GLY A 49 -15.19 14.77 12.46
CA GLY A 49 -16.31 14.78 13.42
C GLY A 49 -17.19 13.52 13.42
N THR A 50 -17.32 12.81 12.30
CA THR A 50 -18.13 11.57 12.18
C THR A 50 -17.27 10.29 12.19
N GLY A 51 -16.05 10.43 12.72
CA GLY A 51 -14.88 9.80 12.10
C GLY A 51 -14.66 8.32 12.39
N VAL A 52 -14.16 7.64 11.37
CA VAL A 52 -13.61 6.28 11.46
C VAL A 52 -12.14 6.42 11.81
N THR A 53 -11.69 5.64 12.79
CA THR A 53 -10.27 5.58 13.12
C THR A 53 -9.65 4.49 12.26
N LEU A 54 -8.73 4.90 11.39
CA LEU A 54 -7.91 3.99 10.61
C LEU A 54 -6.61 3.72 11.38
N LYS A 55 -6.35 2.46 11.68
CA LYS A 55 -5.05 1.99 12.15
C LYS A 55 -4.31 1.36 10.98
N ILE A 56 -3.10 1.83 10.70
CA ILE A 56 -2.22 1.27 9.69
C ILE A 56 -1.09 0.57 10.42
N ARG A 57 -0.95 -0.74 10.22
CA ARG A 57 0.18 -1.52 10.70
C ARG A 57 1.13 -1.75 9.54
N LEU A 58 2.37 -1.33 9.74
CA LEU A 58 3.47 -1.57 8.81
C LEU A 58 4.27 -2.78 9.29
N MET A 59 4.42 -3.77 8.40
CA MET A 59 5.22 -4.96 8.66
C MET A 59 6.34 -5.04 7.61
N PRO A 60 7.62 -5.03 8.03
CA PRO A 60 8.74 -5.20 7.12
C PRO A 60 8.84 -6.67 6.67
N GLU A 61 8.94 -6.90 5.37
CA GLU A 61 9.15 -8.21 4.72
C GLU A 61 10.38 -8.13 3.80
N GLY A 62 11.51 -7.65 4.33
CA GLY A 62 12.75 -7.42 3.57
C GLY A 62 12.66 -6.19 2.66
N ASP A 63 12.77 -6.40 1.35
CA ASP A 63 12.66 -5.36 0.31
C ASP A 63 11.20 -4.95 0.02
N VAL A 64 10.24 -5.69 0.56
CA VAL A 64 8.80 -5.45 0.43
C VAL A 64 8.26 -5.13 1.82
N SER A 65 7.22 -4.30 1.88
CA SER A 65 6.50 -4.01 3.10
C SER A 65 5.02 -4.31 2.93
N SER A 66 4.42 -4.94 3.93
CA SER A 66 2.98 -5.12 3.99
C SER A 66 2.34 -4.05 4.87
N LEU A 67 1.31 -3.41 4.32
CA LEU A 67 0.45 -2.46 5.01
C LEU A 67 -0.88 -3.12 5.31
N GLU A 68 -1.21 -3.18 6.59
CA GLU A 68 -2.49 -3.65 7.07
C GLU A 68 -3.30 -2.47 7.60
N PHE A 69 -4.47 -2.26 7.01
CA PHE A 69 -5.42 -1.20 7.34
C PHE A 69 -6.56 -1.80 8.16
N ILE A 70 -6.76 -1.31 9.37
CA ILE A 70 -7.81 -1.74 10.30
C ILE A 70 -8.71 -0.53 10.57
N PHE A 71 -9.98 -0.63 10.18
CA PHE A 71 -10.96 0.44 10.35
C PHE A 71 -11.80 0.22 11.61
N ILE A 72 -11.83 1.22 12.48
CA ILE A 72 -12.56 1.18 13.75
C ILE A 72 -13.75 2.16 13.68
N TYR A 73 -14.94 1.59 13.80
CA TYR A 73 -16.22 2.29 13.62
C TYR A 73 -16.94 2.64 14.94
N HIS A 74 -16.26 2.53 16.09
CA HIS A 74 -16.90 2.71 17.41
C HIS A 74 -17.66 4.03 17.54
N ARG A 75 -17.13 5.14 17.00
CA ARG A 75 -17.80 6.44 17.00
C ARG A 75 -19.06 6.45 16.15
N LEU A 76 -19.02 5.85 14.97
CA LEU A 76 -20.19 5.74 14.09
C LEU A 76 -21.28 4.87 14.75
N VAL A 77 -20.90 3.72 15.31
CA VAL A 77 -21.85 2.83 16.02
C VAL A 77 -22.49 3.55 17.21
N PHE A 78 -21.69 4.24 18.03
CA PHE A 78 -22.20 4.99 19.18
C PHE A 78 -23.17 6.11 18.75
N MET A 79 -22.83 6.87 17.72
CA MET A 79 -23.70 7.91 17.18
C MET A 79 -25.02 7.35 16.64
N SER A 80 -24.97 6.25 15.88
CA SER A 80 -26.18 5.59 15.38
C SER A 80 -27.07 5.10 16.52
N LEU A 81 -26.48 4.51 17.56
CA LEU A 81 -27.23 4.00 18.71
C LEU A 81 -27.86 5.13 19.54
N ALA A 82 -27.12 6.23 19.74
CA ALA A 82 -27.64 7.44 20.37
C ALA A 82 -28.81 8.04 19.57
N SER A 83 -28.69 8.13 18.24
CA SER A 83 -29.79 8.59 17.38
C SER A 83 -31.03 7.71 17.52
N ILE A 84 -30.88 6.38 17.56
CA ILE A 84 -32.00 5.46 17.76
C ILE A 84 -32.72 5.74 19.08
N ILE A 85 -31.98 5.85 20.18
CA ILE A 85 -32.54 6.12 21.52
C ILE A 85 -33.29 7.46 21.53
N ILE A 86 -32.69 8.51 20.94
CA ILE A 86 -33.29 9.84 20.87
C ILE A 86 -34.61 9.81 20.10
N PHE A 87 -34.64 9.19 18.91
CA PHE A 87 -35.86 9.17 18.09
C PHE A 87 -36.97 8.30 18.70
N ILE A 88 -36.62 7.18 19.33
CA ILE A 88 -37.59 6.35 20.07
C ILE A 88 -38.14 7.11 21.28
N GLY A 89 -37.27 7.72 22.08
CA GLY A 89 -37.68 8.51 23.24
C GLY A 89 -38.59 9.68 22.85
N LEU A 90 -38.24 10.39 21.77
CA LEU A 90 -39.03 11.48 21.23
C LEU A 90 -40.39 11.00 20.69
N SER A 91 -40.44 9.83 20.05
CA SER A 91 -41.68 9.21 19.57
C SER A 91 -42.63 8.86 20.72
N LEU A 92 -42.09 8.29 21.81
CA LEU A 92 -42.86 7.97 23.02
C LEU A 92 -43.37 9.24 23.71
N LEU A 93 -42.52 10.27 23.83
CA LEU A 93 -42.86 11.54 24.46
C LEU A 93 -43.99 12.26 23.72
N LEU A 94 -43.90 12.33 22.39
CA LEU A 94 -44.89 12.98 21.53
C LEU A 94 -46.11 12.09 21.23
N ARG A 95 -46.09 10.83 21.67
CA ARG A 95 -47.09 9.79 21.34
C ARG A 95 -47.39 9.74 19.84
N SER A 96 -46.37 9.91 19.01
CA SER A 96 -46.48 10.00 17.56
C SER A 96 -45.34 9.24 16.91
N PRO A 97 -45.58 8.51 15.80
CA PRO A 97 -44.53 7.79 15.08
C PRO A 97 -43.68 8.73 14.18
N ILE A 98 -44.08 9.99 14.00
CA ILE A 98 -43.40 10.94 13.10
C ILE A 98 -41.88 11.08 13.38
N PRO A 99 -41.41 11.16 14.64
CA PRO A 99 -39.98 11.24 14.94
C PRO A 99 -39.14 10.08 14.39
N LEU A 100 -39.73 8.90 14.18
CA LEU A 100 -39.01 7.73 13.66
C LEU A 100 -38.52 7.92 12.23
N ILE A 101 -39.11 8.83 11.45
CA ILE A 101 -38.62 9.20 10.11
C ILE A 101 -37.18 9.71 10.18
N GLY A 102 -36.78 10.33 11.30
CA GLY A 102 -35.40 10.79 11.53
C GLY A 102 -34.34 9.68 11.51
N LEU A 103 -34.73 8.41 11.62
CA LEU A 103 -33.80 7.28 11.49
C LEU A 103 -33.16 7.16 10.11
N ILE A 104 -33.70 7.83 9.08
CA ILE A 104 -33.09 7.96 7.74
C ILE A 104 -31.68 8.59 7.80
N ILE A 105 -31.38 9.36 8.85
CA ILE A 105 -30.05 9.94 9.06
C ILE A 105 -28.98 8.84 9.20
N ILE A 106 -29.31 7.66 9.72
CA ILE A 106 -28.36 6.56 9.94
C ILE A 106 -27.77 6.03 8.62
N PRO A 107 -28.55 5.57 7.63
CA PRO A 107 -27.99 5.13 6.35
C PRO A 107 -27.27 6.27 5.61
N MET A 108 -27.75 7.53 5.75
CA MET A 108 -27.06 8.70 5.19
C MET A 108 -25.66 8.89 5.80
N MET A 109 -25.54 8.74 7.11
CA MET A 109 -24.26 8.80 7.83
C MET A 109 -23.31 7.67 7.40
N ILE A 110 -23.82 6.43 7.30
CA ILE A 110 -23.04 5.29 6.84
C ILE A 110 -22.52 5.53 5.41
N TYR A 111 -23.37 5.99 4.51
CA TYR A 111 -22.98 6.32 3.14
C TYR A 111 -21.89 7.40 3.09
N SER A 112 -22.06 8.47 3.88
CA SER A 112 -21.08 9.56 3.96
C SER A 112 -19.71 9.07 4.43
N VAL A 113 -19.68 8.11 5.36
CA VAL A 113 -18.44 7.51 5.87
C VAL A 113 -17.82 6.58 4.84
N SER A 114 -18.61 5.73 4.17
CA SER A 114 -18.13 4.87 3.10
C SER A 114 -17.45 5.68 2.01
N SER A 115 -18.09 6.75 1.54
CA SER A 115 -17.53 7.63 0.51
C SER A 115 -16.21 8.29 0.94
N LYS A 116 -16.10 8.72 2.21
CA LYS A 116 -14.85 9.27 2.76
C LYS A 116 -13.74 8.21 2.83
N ILE A 117 -14.07 6.96 3.16
CA ILE A 117 -13.11 5.86 3.19
C ILE A 117 -12.61 5.56 1.77
N ASP A 118 -13.52 5.45 0.80
CA ASP A 118 -13.17 5.17 -0.59
C ASP A 118 -12.28 6.28 -1.17
N SER A 119 -12.64 7.55 -0.92
CA SER A 119 -11.83 8.69 -1.33
C SER A 119 -10.45 8.67 -0.68
N PHE A 120 -10.36 8.37 0.62
CA PHE A 120 -9.08 8.24 1.32
C PHE A 120 -8.24 7.10 0.74
N LEU A 121 -8.82 5.91 0.55
CA LEU A 121 -8.11 4.75 0.01
C LEU A 121 -7.60 4.99 -1.41
N ASN A 122 -8.40 5.65 -2.25
CA ASN A 122 -7.98 5.99 -3.62
C ASN A 122 -6.81 6.98 -3.63
N ASN A 123 -6.89 8.05 -2.84
CA ASN A 123 -5.81 9.03 -2.72
C ASN A 123 -4.55 8.41 -2.10
N PHE A 124 -4.72 7.57 -1.08
CA PHE A 124 -3.62 6.87 -0.44
C PHE A 124 -2.96 5.90 -1.43
N ASN A 125 -3.76 5.17 -2.22
CA ASN A 125 -3.27 4.26 -3.25
C ASN A 125 -2.40 4.99 -4.29
N SER A 126 -2.80 6.18 -4.74
CA SER A 126 -1.99 6.98 -5.66
C SER A 126 -0.67 7.46 -5.03
N VAL A 127 -0.68 7.86 -3.75
CA VAL A 127 0.55 8.25 -3.04
C VAL A 127 1.49 7.05 -2.91
N LEU A 128 0.97 5.88 -2.54
CA LEU A 128 1.76 4.66 -2.47
C LEU A 128 2.36 4.25 -3.81
N ALA A 129 1.60 4.36 -4.89
CA ALA A 129 2.09 4.08 -6.25
C ALA A 129 3.21 5.06 -6.64
N GLY A 130 3.08 6.33 -6.27
CA GLY A 130 4.12 7.34 -6.45
C GLY A 130 5.41 6.99 -5.70
N LEU A 131 5.29 6.56 -4.43
CA LEU A 131 6.43 6.15 -3.61
C LEU A 131 7.13 4.90 -4.17
N GLU A 132 6.36 3.91 -4.63
CA GLU A 132 6.91 2.69 -5.26
C GLU A 132 7.68 3.03 -6.54
N SER A 133 7.08 3.88 -7.39
CA SER A 133 7.72 4.42 -8.60
C SER A 133 9.03 5.14 -8.29
N GLU A 134 9.03 6.04 -7.30
CA GLU A 134 10.23 6.78 -6.92
C GLU A 134 11.32 5.86 -6.36
N HIS A 135 10.94 4.88 -5.54
CA HIS A 135 11.86 3.91 -4.98
C HIS A 135 12.55 3.09 -6.09
N VAL A 136 11.77 2.57 -7.04
CA VAL A 136 12.31 1.85 -8.21
C VAL A 136 13.28 2.75 -8.99
N ARG A 137 12.91 4.01 -9.22
CA ARG A 137 13.76 4.95 -9.95
C ARG A 137 15.08 5.24 -9.22
N ARG A 138 15.05 5.41 -7.90
CA ARG A 138 16.27 5.64 -7.10
C ARG A 138 17.16 4.41 -7.07
N LYS A 139 16.60 3.22 -6.84
CA LYS A 139 17.36 1.95 -6.86
C LYS A 139 18.08 1.77 -8.20
N LEU A 140 17.40 2.03 -9.32
CA LEU A 140 18.03 2.02 -10.65
C LEU A 140 19.15 3.05 -10.80
N THR A 141 18.99 4.24 -10.22
CA THR A 141 20.02 5.28 -10.28
C THR A 141 21.24 4.91 -9.45
N GLU A 142 21.04 4.35 -8.26
CA GLU A 142 22.11 3.85 -7.39
C GLU A 142 22.86 2.68 -8.05
N ASP A 143 22.13 1.74 -8.66
CA ASP A 143 22.70 0.64 -9.44
C ASP A 143 23.58 1.18 -10.58
N ARG A 144 23.09 2.16 -11.34
CA ARG A 144 23.87 2.83 -12.40
C ARG A 144 25.15 3.46 -11.89
N ILE A 145 25.09 4.20 -10.78
CA ILE A 145 26.27 4.84 -10.17
C ILE A 145 27.28 3.76 -9.73
N ARG A 146 26.81 2.68 -9.11
CA ARG A 146 27.66 1.54 -8.71
C ARG A 146 28.30 0.88 -9.92
N TRP A 147 27.54 0.66 -11.00
CA TRP A 147 28.05 0.07 -12.22
C TRP A 147 29.07 0.95 -12.93
N GLN A 148 28.92 2.27 -12.85
CA GLN A 148 29.91 3.23 -13.35
C GLN A 148 31.21 3.22 -12.54
N ARG A 149 31.12 3.04 -11.21
CA ARG A 149 32.32 2.98 -10.34
C ARG A 149 33.14 1.71 -10.58
N GLU A 150 32.49 0.61 -10.90
CA GLU A 150 33.16 -0.67 -11.12
C GLU A 150 32.87 -1.17 -12.54
N PRO A 151 33.41 -0.58 -13.62
CA PRO A 151 33.11 -1.06 -14.97
C PRO A 151 33.55 -2.54 -15.11
N LYS A 152 32.62 -3.39 -15.56
CA LYS A 152 32.86 -4.81 -15.83
C LYS A 152 32.76 -5.08 -17.32
N ASN A 153 33.46 -6.11 -17.79
CA ASN A 153 33.37 -6.54 -19.16
C ASN A 153 32.02 -7.25 -19.40
N ILE A 154 31.12 -6.56 -20.09
CA ILE A 154 29.75 -7.02 -20.35
C ILE A 154 29.73 -8.27 -21.24
N ASP A 155 30.63 -8.36 -22.21
CA ASP A 155 30.71 -9.52 -23.11
C ASP A 155 31.10 -10.79 -22.35
N ASP A 156 32.01 -10.68 -21.38
CA ASP A 156 32.38 -11.83 -20.54
C ASP A 156 31.22 -12.26 -19.63
N LEU A 157 30.51 -11.31 -19.01
CA LEU A 157 29.32 -11.57 -18.19
C LEU A 157 28.22 -12.25 -19.03
N TYR A 158 27.95 -11.72 -20.22
CA TYR A 158 26.96 -12.29 -21.14
C TYR A 158 27.32 -13.71 -21.54
N ARG A 159 28.58 -13.97 -21.89
CA ARG A 159 29.07 -15.31 -22.25
C ARG A 159 28.88 -16.31 -21.10
N ARG A 160 29.20 -15.92 -19.86
CA ARG A 160 29.00 -16.77 -18.68
C ARG A 160 27.53 -17.05 -18.42
N LEU A 161 26.66 -16.05 -18.59
CA LEU A 161 25.21 -16.20 -18.48
C LEU A 161 24.66 -17.16 -19.54
N CYS A 162 25.07 -17.01 -20.81
CA CYS A 162 24.71 -17.94 -21.87
C CYS A 162 25.08 -19.38 -21.52
N ASN A 163 26.32 -19.62 -21.06
CA ASN A 163 26.76 -20.95 -20.66
C ASN A 163 25.91 -21.53 -19.52
N LYS A 164 25.58 -20.72 -18.50
CA LYS A 164 24.72 -21.14 -17.38
C LYS A 164 23.31 -21.46 -17.86
N TYR A 165 22.70 -20.59 -18.66
CA TYR A 165 21.33 -20.75 -19.15
C TYR A 165 21.21 -21.93 -20.13
N ILE A 166 22.19 -22.14 -21.01
CA ILE A 166 22.24 -23.35 -21.86
C ILE A 166 22.35 -24.60 -20.99
N LYS A 167 23.18 -24.58 -19.95
CA LYS A 167 23.34 -25.74 -19.04
C LYS A 167 22.05 -26.08 -18.27
N ILE A 168 21.28 -25.09 -17.84
CA ILE A 168 20.07 -25.28 -17.03
C ILE A 168 18.82 -25.51 -17.90
N TRP A 169 18.67 -24.72 -18.97
CA TRP A 169 17.45 -24.62 -19.76
C TRP A 169 17.60 -25.14 -21.20
N GLY A 170 18.80 -25.59 -21.60
CA GLY A 170 19.10 -26.07 -22.95
C GLY A 170 19.12 -24.98 -24.03
N SER A 171 18.86 -23.71 -23.67
CA SER A 171 18.81 -22.59 -24.62
C SER A 171 19.11 -21.25 -23.96
N THR A 172 19.41 -20.24 -24.77
CA THR A 172 19.54 -18.84 -24.35
C THR A 172 18.23 -18.07 -24.38
N TYR A 173 17.13 -18.69 -24.83
CA TYR A 173 15.84 -18.00 -25.01
C TYR A 173 15.34 -17.40 -23.70
N ALA A 174 15.45 -18.14 -22.59
CA ALA A 174 15.07 -17.64 -21.26
C ALA A 174 15.93 -16.44 -20.81
N LEU A 175 17.21 -16.41 -21.19
CA LEU A 175 18.10 -15.29 -20.90
C LEU A 175 17.70 -14.05 -21.70
N GLU A 176 17.50 -14.20 -23.01
CA GLU A 176 17.09 -13.10 -23.90
C GLU A 176 15.72 -12.54 -23.52
N TYR A 177 14.79 -13.41 -23.12
CA TYR A 177 13.51 -12.99 -22.57
C TYR A 177 13.70 -12.14 -21.30
N LYS A 178 14.55 -12.58 -20.37
CA LYS A 178 14.84 -11.84 -19.12
C LYS A 178 15.53 -10.50 -19.39
N ILE A 179 16.45 -10.44 -20.36
CA ILE A 179 17.09 -9.19 -20.80
C ILE A 179 16.03 -8.22 -21.33
N ASN A 180 15.16 -8.70 -22.23
CA ASN A 180 14.11 -7.87 -22.83
C ASN A 180 13.12 -7.35 -21.77
N GLU A 181 12.77 -8.17 -20.77
CA GLU A 181 11.92 -7.73 -19.65
C GLU A 181 12.57 -6.60 -18.85
N TYR A 182 13.87 -6.68 -18.56
CA TYR A 182 14.58 -5.57 -17.90
C TYR A 182 14.70 -4.33 -18.79
N GLN A 183 14.84 -4.50 -20.10
CA GLN A 183 14.85 -3.36 -21.03
C GLN A 183 13.50 -2.65 -21.05
N LYS A 184 12.38 -3.37 -21.00
CA LYS A 184 11.03 -2.78 -20.85
C LYS A 184 10.86 -2.02 -19.52
N GLN A 185 11.59 -2.40 -18.48
CA GLN A 185 11.66 -1.70 -17.20
C GLN A 185 12.58 -0.47 -17.22
N GLY A 186 13.19 -0.15 -18.37
CA GLY A 186 14.01 1.05 -18.57
C GLY A 186 15.51 0.86 -18.40
N LEU A 187 15.99 -0.38 -18.32
CA LEU A 187 17.43 -0.69 -18.34
C LEU A 187 17.96 -0.72 -19.77
N LEU A 188 19.23 -0.34 -19.95
CA LEU A 188 19.96 -0.66 -21.18
C LEU A 188 20.29 -2.15 -21.24
N ARG A 189 20.62 -2.67 -22.43
CA ARG A 189 20.96 -4.09 -22.59
C ARG A 189 22.11 -4.50 -21.68
N ASP A 190 23.15 -3.68 -21.60
CA ASP A 190 24.33 -3.93 -20.78
C ASP A 190 24.01 -3.90 -19.27
N GLU A 191 23.16 -2.96 -18.87
CA GLU A 191 22.63 -2.86 -17.50
C GLU A 191 21.79 -4.10 -17.14
N ALA A 192 20.96 -4.56 -18.06
CA ALA A 192 20.16 -5.76 -17.89
C ALA A 192 21.03 -7.01 -17.74
N ILE A 193 22.04 -7.19 -18.60
CA ILE A 193 23.01 -8.30 -18.50
C ILE A 193 23.71 -8.29 -17.15
N ARG A 194 24.09 -7.10 -16.68
CA ARG A 194 24.79 -6.92 -15.42
C ARG A 194 23.91 -7.24 -14.22
N LYS A 195 22.69 -6.72 -14.20
CA LYS A 195 21.69 -7.01 -13.18
C LYS A 195 21.37 -8.51 -13.10
N ILE A 196 21.18 -9.16 -14.25
CA ILE A 196 20.96 -10.62 -14.30
C ILE A 196 22.18 -11.35 -13.74
N SER A 197 23.40 -10.90 -14.04
CA SER A 197 24.63 -11.52 -13.51
C SER A 197 24.72 -11.45 -11.99
N GLU A 198 24.29 -10.33 -11.37
CA GLU A 198 24.21 -10.17 -9.92
C GLU A 198 23.17 -11.12 -9.31
N GLU A 199 21.96 -11.19 -9.89
CA GLU A 199 20.89 -12.10 -9.42
C GLU A 199 21.29 -13.57 -9.52
N GLU A 200 22.07 -13.92 -10.54
CA GLU A 200 22.51 -15.28 -10.82
C GLU A 200 23.80 -15.66 -10.07
N GLY A 201 24.39 -14.73 -9.33
CA GLY A 201 25.63 -14.92 -8.57
C GLY A 201 26.88 -15.14 -9.44
N ILE A 202 26.89 -14.62 -10.67
CA ILE A 202 28.00 -14.76 -11.63
C ILE A 202 28.90 -13.51 -11.67
N PHE A 203 28.51 -12.49 -10.90
CA PHE A 203 29.14 -11.17 -10.82
C PHE A 203 30.57 -11.18 -10.24
#